data_AF-A0A814Q6F7-F1
#
_entry.id   AF-A0A814Q6F7-F1
#
_cell.length_a   1.000
_cell.length_b   1.000
_cell.length_c   1.000
_cell.angle_alpha   90.00
_cell.angle_beta   90.00
_cell.angle_gamma   90.00
#
_symmetry.space_group_name_H-M   'P 1'
#
loop_
_entity.id
_entity.type
_entity.pdbx_description
1 polymer ?
#
loop_
_entity_poly.entity_id
_entity_poly.type
_entity_poly.pdbx_seq_one_letter_code
_entity_poly.pdbx_strand_id
1 'polypeptide(L)'
;MSILYYTLNNVVFTNFALYSTASIAKMMCMGAFTLTKRFSQDAFANPEDLTLARHHSSVVTTNDPDVERVRRNHLNDIENIVPFVLIGFFYVATNPNRDIAYWHFRIFFISRLIHTVCYQMPLPQPGRFLACAVGYLTTLSMALQVLFSTRP
;
A
#
# COMPACT_ATOMS: atom_id res chain seq x y z
N MET A 1 36.69 2.57 3.39
CA MET A 1 35.67 1.57 3.01
C MET A 1 34.39 2.32 2.72
N SER A 2 34.02 2.50 1.45
CA SER A 2 32.77 3.19 1.09
C SER A 2 31.59 2.39 1.65
N ILE A 3 30.77 2.99 2.50
CA ILE A 3 29.55 2.33 2.98
C ILE A 3 28.58 2.31 1.81
N LEU A 4 28.37 1.13 1.22
CA LEU A 4 27.39 0.96 0.15
C LEU A 4 26.03 0.74 0.82
N TYR A 5 25.19 1.76 0.84
CA TYR A 5 23.89 1.70 1.53
C TYR A 5 22.88 0.78 0.80
N TYR A 6 22.89 0.81 -0.53
CA TYR A 6 21.95 0.08 -1.39
C TYR A 6 22.56 -1.24 -1.88
N THR A 7 22.78 -2.17 -0.94
CA THR A 7 23.24 -3.52 -1.24
C THR A 7 22.54 -4.52 -0.34
N LEU A 8 22.32 -5.74 -0.83
CA LEU A 8 21.72 -6.83 -0.06
C LEU A 8 22.61 -7.30 1.10
N ASN A 9 23.87 -6.89 1.13
CA ASN A 9 24.75 -7.08 2.30
C ASN A 9 24.36 -6.17 3.47
N ASN A 10 23.68 -5.05 3.21
CA ASN A 10 23.16 -4.16 4.25
C ASN A 10 21.81 -4.68 4.74
N VAL A 11 21.77 -5.17 5.98
CA VAL A 11 20.58 -5.72 6.61
C VAL A 11 19.40 -4.73 6.61
N VAL A 12 19.65 -3.43 6.73
CA VAL A 12 18.60 -2.40 6.68
C VAL A 12 17.97 -2.34 5.30
N PHE A 13 18.78 -2.30 4.24
CA PHE A 13 18.29 -2.29 2.87
C PHE A 13 17.59 -3.60 2.49
N THR A 14 18.10 -4.75 2.92
CA THR A 14 17.46 -6.05 2.68
C THR A 14 16.07 -6.12 3.31
N ASN A 15 15.92 -5.65 4.55
CA ASN A 15 14.62 -5.56 5.21
C ASN A 15 13.69 -4.56 4.49
N PHE A 16 14.21 -3.39 4.14
CA PHE A 16 13.47 -2.39 3.37
C PHE A 16 12.95 -2.95 2.04
N ALA A 17 13.82 -3.62 1.27
CA ALA A 17 13.47 -4.25 0.01
C ALA A 17 12.37 -5.30 0.19
N LEU A 18 12.52 -6.19 1.18
CA LEU A 18 11.52 -7.23 1.46
C LEU A 18 10.14 -6.64 1.78
N TYR A 19 10.04 -5.71 2.73
CA TYR A 19 8.74 -5.15 3.13
C TYR A 19 8.15 -4.20 2.09
N SER A 20 8.99 -3.49 1.34
CA SER A 20 8.53 -2.63 0.23
C SER A 20 7.98 -3.46 -0.91
N THR A 21 8.71 -4.49 -1.35
CA THR A 21 8.25 -5.41 -2.39
C THR A 21 6.99 -6.16 -1.95
N ALA A 22 6.91 -6.60 -0.69
CA ALA A 22 5.70 -7.24 -0.16
C ALA A 22 4.50 -6.27 -0.16
N SER A 23 4.70 -5.00 0.21
CA SER A 23 3.66 -3.97 0.18
C SER A 23 3.18 -3.69 -1.24
N ILE A 24 4.11 -3.55 -2.19
CA ILE A 24 3.81 -3.35 -3.62
C ILE A 24 3.08 -4.56 -4.19
N ALA A 25 3.54 -5.78 -3.91
CA ALA A 25 2.89 -7.02 -4.36
C ALA A 25 1.44 -7.08 -3.86
N LYS A 26 1.20 -6.75 -2.58
CA LYS A 26 -0.14 -6.65 -2.03
C LYS A 26 -1.00 -5.60 -2.76
N MET A 27 -0.44 -4.44 -3.09
CA MET A 27 -1.14 -3.42 -3.90
C MET A 27 -1.49 -3.93 -5.30
N MET A 28 -0.60 -4.69 -5.94
CA MET A 28 -0.91 -5.35 -7.23
C MET A 28 -2.06 -6.36 -7.09
N CYS A 29 -2.09 -7.15 -6.01
CA CYS A 29 -3.20 -8.05 -5.71
C CYS A 29 -4.54 -7.30 -5.55
N MET A 30 -4.53 -6.09 -4.98
CA MET A 30 -5.74 -5.26 -4.89
C MET A 30 -6.27 -4.82 -6.27
N GLY A 31 -5.38 -4.61 -7.24
CA GLY A 31 -5.75 -4.34 -8.63
C GLY A 31 -6.45 -5.53 -9.26
N ALA A 32 -5.87 -6.72 -9.13
CA ALA A 32 -6.48 -7.97 -9.59
C ALA A 32 -7.84 -8.24 -8.91
N PHE A 33 -7.96 -7.97 -7.61
CA PHE A 33 -9.22 -8.13 -6.88
C PHE A 33 -10.33 -7.17 -7.35
N THR A 34 -9.96 -5.98 -7.83
CA THR A 34 -10.93 -5.08 -8.46
C THR A 34 -11.49 -5.69 -9.74
N LEU A 35 -10.64 -6.29 -10.57
CA LEU A 35 -11.07 -6.96 -11.80
C LEU A 35 -12.01 -8.13 -11.51
N THR A 36 -11.68 -8.99 -10.55
CA THR A 36 -12.56 -10.13 -10.20
C THR A 36 -13.92 -9.66 -9.70
N LYS A 37 -13.98 -8.55 -8.96
CA LYS A 37 -15.24 -7.93 -8.55
C LYS A 37 -16.03 -7.35 -9.71
N ARG A 38 -15.39 -6.71 -10.69
CA ARG A 38 -16.06 -6.25 -11.91
C ARG A 38 -16.68 -7.39 -12.69
N PHE A 39 -15.95 -8.48 -12.91
CA PHE A 39 -16.47 -9.67 -13.58
C PHE A 39 -17.55 -10.41 -12.78
N SER A 40 -17.50 -10.35 -11.45
CA SER A 40 -18.52 -10.99 -10.61
C SER A 40 -19.83 -10.22 -10.56
N GLN A 41 -19.79 -8.88 -10.67
CA GLN A 41 -20.94 -8.00 -10.59
C GLN A 41 -21.42 -7.49 -11.96
N ASP A 42 -20.80 -7.94 -13.07
CA ASP A 42 -20.96 -7.39 -14.42
C ASP A 42 -20.87 -5.85 -14.47
N ALA A 43 -20.07 -5.28 -13.56
CA ALA A 43 -19.93 -3.85 -13.36
C ALA A 43 -18.72 -3.30 -14.13
N PHE A 44 -18.89 -3.17 -15.44
CA PHE A 44 -17.87 -2.64 -16.34
C PHE A 44 -18.00 -1.12 -16.50
N ALA A 45 -16.87 -0.44 -16.46
CA ALA A 45 -16.80 1.02 -16.58
C ALA A 45 -16.84 1.50 -18.03
N ASN A 46 -16.40 0.66 -18.96
CA ASN A 46 -16.30 1.00 -20.36
C ASN A 46 -17.30 0.17 -21.20
N PRO A 47 -17.88 0.74 -22.27
CA PRO A 47 -18.88 0.06 -23.09
C PRO A 47 -18.31 -1.14 -23.87
N GLU A 48 -17.03 -1.12 -24.25
CA GLU A 48 -16.38 -2.24 -24.95
C GLU A 48 -16.32 -3.51 -24.10
N ASP A 49 -16.15 -3.35 -22.78
CA ASP A 49 -16.04 -4.45 -21.83
C ASP A 49 -17.38 -5.12 -21.55
N LEU A 50 -18.52 -4.49 -21.90
CA LEU A 50 -19.84 -5.08 -21.76
C LEU A 50 -20.02 -6.33 -22.63
N THR A 51 -19.23 -6.47 -23.69
CA THR A 51 -19.20 -7.69 -24.50
C THR A 51 -18.73 -8.92 -23.72
N LEU A 52 -17.99 -8.70 -22.62
CA LEU A 52 -17.48 -9.74 -21.72
C LEU A 52 -18.42 -10.00 -20.53
N ALA A 53 -19.53 -9.26 -20.42
CA ALA A 53 -20.50 -9.44 -19.34
C ALA A 53 -21.26 -10.75 -19.49
N ARG A 54 -21.64 -11.35 -18.35
CA ARG A 54 -22.42 -12.59 -18.35
C ARG A 54 -23.86 -12.35 -18.79
N HIS A 55 -24.39 -11.16 -18.49
CA HIS A 55 -25.74 -10.76 -18.87
C HIS A 55 -25.74 -9.79 -20.04
N HIS A 56 -26.41 -10.15 -21.14
CA HIS A 56 -26.57 -9.28 -22.32
C HIS A 56 -27.32 -7.96 -22.04
N SER A 57 -28.00 -7.85 -20.89
CA SER A 57 -28.68 -6.63 -20.42
C SER A 57 -27.82 -5.76 -19.49
N SER A 58 -26.54 -6.09 -19.27
CA SER A 58 -25.64 -5.29 -18.44
C SER A 58 -25.44 -3.91 -19.06
N VAL A 59 -25.64 -2.87 -18.25
CA VAL A 59 -25.40 -1.47 -18.63
C VAL A 59 -24.08 -1.02 -18.01
N VAL A 60 -23.40 -0.07 -18.66
CA VAL A 60 -22.20 0.57 -18.12
C VAL A 60 -22.46 1.02 -16.69
N THR A 61 -21.74 0.43 -15.74
CA THR A 61 -21.94 0.67 -14.30
C THR A 61 -20.60 1.03 -13.68
N THR A 62 -20.44 2.30 -13.35
CA THR A 62 -19.22 2.85 -12.73
C THR A 62 -19.29 2.90 -11.21
N ASN A 63 -20.49 2.84 -10.62
CA ASN A 63 -20.74 3.09 -9.20
C ASN A 63 -21.14 1.86 -8.40
N ASP A 64 -20.79 0.65 -8.85
CA ASP A 64 -21.08 -0.56 -8.09
C ASP A 64 -20.42 -0.48 -6.69
N PRO A 65 -21.19 -0.63 -5.59
CA PRO A 65 -20.69 -0.39 -4.25
C PRO A 65 -19.57 -1.35 -3.84
N ASP A 66 -19.56 -2.59 -4.34
CA ASP A 66 -18.52 -3.57 -4.02
C ASP A 66 -17.23 -3.27 -4.78
N VAL A 67 -17.33 -2.93 -6.07
CA VAL A 67 -16.19 -2.52 -6.90
C VAL A 67 -15.57 -1.24 -6.35
N GLU A 68 -16.38 -0.23 -6.06
CA GLU A 68 -15.90 1.05 -5.52
C GLU A 68 -15.28 0.89 -4.14
N ARG A 69 -15.77 -0.05 -3.32
CA ARG A 69 -15.13 -0.38 -2.04
C ARG A 69 -13.71 -0.90 -2.23
N VAL A 70 -13.50 -1.82 -3.18
CA VAL A 70 -12.15 -2.33 -3.48
C VAL A 70 -11.26 -1.23 -4.06
N ARG A 71 -11.79 -0.40 -4.96
CA ARG A 71 -11.05 0.72 -5.55
C ARG A 71 -10.59 1.74 -4.51
N ARG A 72 -11.43 2.11 -3.55
CA ARG A 72 -11.04 3.04 -2.48
C ARG A 72 -9.95 2.46 -1.59
N ASN A 73 -9.97 1.16 -1.30
CA ASN A 73 -8.88 0.50 -0.59
C ASN A 73 -7.57 0.51 -1.42
N HIS A 74 -7.66 0.24 -2.72
CA HIS A 74 -6.51 0.32 -3.63
C HIS A 74 -5.94 1.75 -3.69
N LEU A 75 -6.80 2.77 -3.82
CA LEU A 75 -6.37 4.17 -3.84
C LEU A 75 -5.64 4.54 -2.55
N ASN A 76 -6.17 4.14 -1.40
CA ASN A 76 -5.52 4.35 -0.12
C ASN A 76 -4.16 3.62 -0.02
N ASP A 77 -4.03 2.44 -0.63
CA ASP A 77 -2.74 1.77 -0.75
C ASP A 77 -1.75 2.57 -1.60
N ILE A 78 -2.18 3.13 -2.74
CA ILE A 78 -1.33 4.02 -3.56
C ILE A 78 -0.87 5.23 -2.74
N GLU A 79 -1.80 5.91 -2.07
CA GLU A 79 -1.53 7.11 -1.28
C GLU A 79 -0.56 6.87 -0.11
N ASN A 80 -0.44 5.63 0.40
CA ASN A 80 0.43 5.33 1.55
C ASN A 80 1.69 4.56 1.18
N ILE A 81 1.61 3.58 0.28
CA ILE A 81 2.73 2.72 -0.11
C ILE A 81 3.70 3.49 -0.99
N VAL A 82 3.23 4.34 -1.90
CA VAL A 82 4.14 5.13 -2.77
C VAL A 82 5.02 6.06 -1.92
N PRO A 83 4.47 6.88 -0.99
CA PRO A 83 5.32 7.68 -0.09
C PRO A 83 6.23 6.84 0.80
N PHE A 84 5.75 5.69 1.32
CA PHE A 84 6.57 4.80 2.14
C PHE A 84 7.80 4.28 1.40
N VAL A 85 7.65 3.84 0.15
CA VAL A 85 8.76 3.33 -0.65
C VAL A 85 9.75 4.46 -0.96
N LEU A 86 9.27 5.65 -1.33
CA LEU A 86 10.15 6.78 -1.65
C LEU A 86 10.89 7.29 -0.40
N ILE A 87 10.18 7.52 0.71
CA ILE A 87 10.78 7.99 1.96
C ILE A 87 11.69 6.92 2.55
N GLY A 88 11.27 5.66 2.53
CA GLY A 88 12.07 4.54 3.01
C GLY A 88 13.38 4.39 2.24
N PHE A 89 13.37 4.64 0.93
CA PHE A 89 14.59 4.68 0.12
C PHE A 89 15.57 5.76 0.62
N PHE A 90 15.10 6.99 0.83
CA PHE A 90 15.94 8.05 1.40
C PHE A 90 16.37 7.77 2.84
N TYR A 91 15.50 7.11 3.62
CA TYR A 91 15.78 6.74 5.00
C TYR A 91 16.91 5.71 5.11
N VAL A 92 17.04 4.76 4.18
CA VAL A 92 18.19 3.84 4.15
C VAL A 92 19.51 4.60 3.97
N ALA A 93 19.49 5.73 3.25
CA ALA A 93 20.68 6.55 2.99
C ALA A 93 21.20 7.29 4.24
N THR A 94 20.37 7.49 5.26
CA THR A 94 20.75 8.21 6.49
C THR A 94 21.46 7.32 7.51
N ASN A 95 21.76 6.07 7.16
CA ASN A 95 22.36 5.06 8.04
C ASN A 95 21.63 4.92 9.40
N PRO A 96 20.32 4.65 9.40
CA PRO A 96 19.53 4.60 10.62
C PRO A 96 19.90 3.38 11.47
N ASN A 97 19.53 3.42 12.75
CA ASN A 97 19.67 2.28 13.62
C ASN A 97 18.86 1.09 13.07
N ARG A 98 19.52 -0.07 12.95
CA ARG A 98 18.97 -1.31 12.39
C ARG A 98 17.63 -1.70 13.00
N ASP A 99 17.54 -1.70 14.32
CA ASP A 99 16.34 -2.19 15.02
C ASP A 99 15.16 -1.24 14.81
N ILE A 100 15.43 0.07 14.85
CA ILE A 100 14.43 1.10 14.61
C ILE A 100 13.90 1.00 13.19
N ALA A 101 14.78 0.90 12.19
CA ALA A 101 14.38 0.79 10.79
C ALA A 101 13.57 -0.50 10.54
N TYR A 102 14.00 -1.63 11.10
CA TYR A 102 13.28 -2.89 11.02
C TYR A 102 11.83 -2.77 11.54
N TRP A 103 11.64 -2.15 12.71
CA TRP A 103 10.31 -1.93 13.26
C TRP A 103 9.46 -0.98 12.43
N HIS A 104 10.02 0.10 11.87
CA HIS A 104 9.28 1.01 10.99
C HIS A 104 8.69 0.27 9.78
N PHE A 105 9.51 -0.53 9.08
CA PHE A 105 9.07 -1.27 7.90
C PHE A 105 8.04 -2.34 8.25
N ARG A 106 8.24 -3.06 9.36
CA ARG A 106 7.34 -4.12 9.80
C ARG A 106 5.99 -3.58 10.26
N ILE A 107 5.98 -2.50 11.05
CA ILE A 107 4.75 -1.86 11.53
C ILE A 107 3.97 -1.31 10.35
N PHE A 108 4.63 -0.63 9.40
CA PHE A 108 3.98 -0.14 8.19
C PHE A 108 3.27 -1.27 7.43
N PHE A 109 3.99 -2.36 7.12
CA PHE A 109 3.43 -3.47 6.37
C PHE A 109 2.25 -4.13 7.08
N ILE A 110 2.37 -4.43 8.38
CA ILE A 110 1.29 -5.03 9.18
C ILE A 110 0.08 -4.08 9.23
N SER A 111 0.31 -2.78 9.42
CA SER A 111 -0.74 -1.77 9.44
C SER A 111 -1.52 -1.75 8.12
N ARG A 112 -0.82 -1.92 6.98
CA ARG A 112 -1.47 -2.00 5.65
C ARG A 112 -2.27 -3.27 5.44
N LEU A 113 -1.81 -4.40 5.98
CA LEU A 113 -2.59 -5.64 5.95
C LEU A 113 -3.87 -5.51 6.77
N ILE A 114 -3.76 -5.02 8.01
CA ILE A 114 -4.90 -4.78 8.90
C ILE A 114 -5.88 -3.79 8.25
N HIS A 115 -5.38 -2.69 7.68
CA HIS A 115 -6.24 -1.71 7.00
C HIS A 115 -7.09 -2.36 5.90
N THR A 116 -6.47 -3.19 5.05
CA THR A 116 -7.19 -3.88 3.96
C THR A 116 -8.22 -4.88 4.46
N VAL A 117 -7.89 -5.66 5.49
CA VAL A 117 -8.86 -6.57 6.12
C VAL A 117 -10.02 -5.77 6.71
N CYS A 118 -9.73 -4.69 7.45
CA CYS A 118 -10.74 -3.80 8.02
C CYS A 118 -11.60 -3.11 6.95
N TYR A 119 -11.02 -2.79 5.78
CA TYR A 119 -11.73 -2.15 4.68
C TYR A 119 -12.74 -3.12 4.03
N GLN A 120 -12.28 -4.34 3.74
CA GLN A 120 -13.09 -5.31 3.03
C GLN A 120 -14.16 -5.95 3.94
N MET A 121 -13.84 -6.19 5.21
CA MET A 121 -14.81 -6.67 6.19
C MET A 121 -15.71 -5.52 6.67
N PRO A 122 -16.98 -5.78 7.00
CA PRO A 122 -17.90 -4.79 7.58
C PRO A 122 -17.58 -4.54 9.07
N LEU A 123 -16.30 -4.28 9.39
CA LEU A 123 -15.88 -3.91 10.73
C LEU A 123 -16.32 -2.46 11.03
N PRO A 124 -16.87 -2.20 12.23
CA PRO A 124 -17.23 -0.85 12.63
C PRO A 124 -15.97 0.03 12.69
N GLN A 125 -16.16 1.33 12.41
CA GLN A 125 -15.15 2.33 12.79
C GLN A 125 -14.90 2.19 14.31
N PRO A 126 -13.65 2.29 14.81
CA PRO A 126 -12.53 3.09 14.31
C PRO A 126 -11.36 2.30 13.69
N GLY A 127 -11.46 0.98 13.51
CA GLY A 127 -10.32 0.13 13.15
C GLY A 127 -9.58 0.55 11.87
N ARG A 128 -10.32 0.99 10.85
CA ARG A 128 -9.75 1.51 9.57
C ARG A 128 -8.93 2.78 9.79
N PHE A 129 -9.46 3.72 10.56
CA PHE A 129 -8.80 4.99 10.82
C PHE A 129 -7.50 4.78 11.61
N LEU A 130 -7.55 3.94 12.66
CA LEU A 130 -6.37 3.63 13.46
C LEU A 130 -5.29 2.94 12.64
N ALA A 131 -5.64 1.95 11.81
CA ALA A 131 -4.69 1.28 10.93
C ALA A 131 -4.12 2.22 9.85
N CYS A 132 -4.89 3.20 9.37
CA CYS A 132 -4.37 4.22 8.47
C CYS A 132 -3.42 5.17 9.20
N ALA A 133 -3.79 5.63 10.39
CA ALA A 133 -3.00 6.55 11.21
C ALA A 133 -1.65 5.95 11.59
N VAL A 134 -1.60 4.69 12.01
CA VAL A 134 -0.33 4.02 12.36
C VAL A 134 0.60 3.96 11.14
N GLY A 135 0.09 3.55 9.97
CA GLY A 135 0.89 3.54 8.74
C GLY A 135 1.40 4.94 8.38
N TYR A 136 0.54 5.95 8.44
CA TYR A 136 0.90 7.33 8.14
C TYR A 136 1.97 7.88 9.09
N LEU A 137 1.82 7.62 10.40
CA LEU A 137 2.79 8.05 11.42
C LEU A 137 4.15 7.38 11.25
N THR A 138 4.20 6.11 10.85
CA THR A 138 5.49 5.45 10.55
C THR A 138 6.23 6.10 9.38
N THR A 139 5.51 6.44 8.31
CA THR A 139 6.07 7.14 7.15
C THR A 139 6.51 8.55 7.51
N LEU A 140 5.71 9.27 8.30
CA LEU A 140 6.03 10.61 8.78
C LEU A 140 7.26 10.62 9.69
N SER A 141 7.41 9.64 10.58
CA SER A 141 8.60 9.47 11.43
C SER A 141 9.88 9.34 10.59
N MET A 142 9.86 8.48 9.57
CA MET A 142 11.00 8.33 8.65
C MET A 142 11.27 9.62 7.87
N ALA A 143 10.22 10.28 7.37
CA ALA A 143 10.35 11.52 6.61
C ALA A 143 11.02 12.63 7.44
N LEU A 144 10.60 12.78 8.70
CA LEU A 144 11.21 13.73 9.62
C LEU A 144 12.69 13.40 9.83
N GLN A 145 13.04 12.13 10.11
CA GLN A 145 14.43 11.73 10.30
C GLN A 145 15.30 12.02 9.06
N VAL A 146 14.77 11.79 7.86
CA VAL A 146 15.44 12.17 6.61
C VAL A 146 15.66 13.69 6.57
N LEU A 147 14.62 14.49 6.80
CA LEU A 147 14.71 15.96 6.78
C LEU A 147 15.70 16.49 7.82
N PHE A 148 15.75 15.92 9.03
CA PHE A 148 16.70 16.31 10.06
C PHE A 148 18.14 15.95 9.68
N SER A 149 18.35 14.81 9.01
CA SER A 149 19.67 14.35 8.57
C SER A 149 20.21 15.11 7.36
N THR A 150 19.34 15.71 6.54
CA THR A 150 19.75 16.46 5.32
C THR A 150 19.93 17.97 5.58
N ARG A 151 19.90 18.40 6.84
CA ARG A 151 20.17 19.81 7.18
C ARG A 151 21.64 20.13 6.89
N PRO A 152 21.93 21.25 6.19
CA PRO A 152 23.30 21.70 5.94
C PRO A 152 24.00 22.14 7.24
#